data_AF-A0A7J2R3B7-F1
#
_entry.id   AF-A0A7J2R3B7-F1
#
_cell.length_a   1.000
_cell.length_b   1.000
_cell.length_c   1.000
_cell.angle_alpha   90.00
_cell.angle_beta   90.00
_cell.angle_gamma   90.00
#
_symmetry.space_group_name_H-M   'P 1'
#
loop_
_entity.id
_entity.type
_entity.pdbx_description
1 polymer ?
#
loop_
_entity_poly.entity_id
_entity_poly.type
_entity_poly.pdbx_seq_one_letter_code
_entity_poly.pdbx_strand_id
1 'polypeptide(L)' 'MIVKFNPFDFIGATLILVSLFNVSKHRKWWLVYALGCSIWIVLSISVGFYFGAIMNIVAVIISIKNWRRGK' A
#
# COMPACT_ATOMS: atom_id res chain seq x y z
N MET A 1 19.63 4.10 -18.64
CA MET A 1 18.37 4.70 -18.12
C MET A 1 18.51 4.74 -16.60
N ILE A 2 18.85 5.90 -16.02
CA ILE A 2 19.04 6.03 -14.57
C ILE A 2 17.65 6.03 -13.94
N VAL A 3 17.27 4.93 -13.29
CA VAL A 3 16.06 4.88 -12.48
C VAL A 3 16.26 5.86 -11.33
N LYS A 4 15.61 7.03 -11.38
CA LYS A 4 15.64 7.98 -10.27
C LYS A 4 15.00 7.30 -9.07
N PHE A 5 15.83 6.94 -8.09
CA PHE A 5 15.36 6.38 -6.83
C PHE A 5 14.40 7.36 -6.18
N ASN A 6 13.13 6.96 -6.05
CA ASN A 6 12.13 7.78 -5.39
C ASN A 6 11.98 7.25 -3.96
N PRO A 7 12.42 8.00 -2.93
CA PRO A 7 12.41 7.51 -1.55
C PRO A 7 11.00 7.12 -1.08
N PHE A 8 9.96 7.77 -1.61
CA PHE A 8 8.56 7.42 -1.35
C PHE A 8 8.19 6.02 -1.87
N ASP A 9 8.77 5.58 -2.98
CA ASP A 9 8.54 4.25 -3.52
C ASP A 9 9.12 3.18 -2.59
N PHE A 10 10.36 3.40 -2.12
CA PHE A 10 11.02 2.52 -1.16
C PHE A 10 10.28 2.45 0.18
N ILE A 11 9.83 3.60 0.70
CA ILE A 11 9.04 3.66 1.94
C ILE A 11 7.71 2.92 1.76
N GLY A 12 6.99 3.18 0.67
CA GLY A 12 5.72 2.53 0.35
C GLY A 12 5.87 1.00 0.26
N ALA A 13 6.88 0.53 -0.49
CA ALA A 13 7.18 -0.89 -0.63
C ALA A 13 7.53 -1.54 0.71
N THR A 14 8.36 -0.88 1.53
CA THR A 14 8.75 -1.38 2.86
C THR A 14 7.55 -1.51 3.78
N LEU A 15 6.67 -0.49 3.81
CA LEU A 15 5.44 -0.54 4.60
C LEU A 15 4.54 -1.69 4.16
N ILE A 16 4.37 -1.91 2.87
CA ILE A 16 3.59 -3.03 2.33
C ILE A 16 4.18 -4.38 2.76
N LEU A 17 5.49 -4.58 2.60
CA LEU A 17 6.20 -5.80 2.96
C LEU A 17 6.11 -6.12 4.45
N VAL A 18 6.43 -5.15 5.30
CA VAL A 18 6.36 -5.31 6.77
C VAL A 18 4.92 -5.58 7.22
N SER A 19 3.95 -4.92 6.57
CA SER A 19 2.54 -5.14 6.88
C SER A 19 2.09 -6.55 6.51
N LEU A 20 2.43 -7.03 5.30
CA LEU A 20 2.10 -8.38 4.84
C LEU A 20 2.70 -9.46 5.75
N PHE A 21 3.94 -9.26 6.22
CA PHE A 21 4.57 -10.20 7.15
C PHE A 21 3.84 -10.29 8.49
N ASN A 22 3.32 -9.17 8.99
CA ASN A 22 2.68 -9.12 10.30
C ASN A 22 1.15 -9.19 10.26
N VAL A 23 0.53 -9.21 9.08
CA VAL A 23 -0.93 -9.18 8.92
C VAL A 23 -1.63 -10.40 9.52
N SER A 24 -0.92 -11.54 9.54
CA SER A 24 -1.37 -12.78 10.15
C SER A 24 -1.32 -12.74 11.68
N LYS A 25 -0.42 -11.94 12.25
CA LYS A 25 -0.18 -11.85 13.70
C LYS A 25 -0.97 -10.73 14.36
N HIS A 26 -1.04 -9.56 13.73
CA HIS A 26 -1.83 -8.44 14.25
C HIS A 26 -2.64 -7.75 13.16
N ARG A 27 -3.96 -7.70 13.35
CA ARG A 27 -4.87 -7.03 12.40
C ARG A 27 -4.61 -5.53 12.22
N LYS A 28 -3.94 -4.87 13.18
CA LYS A 28 -3.56 -3.45 13.06
C LYS A 28 -2.65 -3.18 11.85
N TRP A 29 -1.90 -4.19 11.40
CA TRP A 29 -1.05 -4.09 10.21
C TRP A 29 -1.82 -3.91 8.91
N TRP A 30 -3.13 -4.23 8.87
CA TRP A 30 -3.97 -3.86 7.72
C TRP A 30 -4.06 -2.35 7.49
N LEU A 31 -3.99 -1.53 8.54
CA LEU A 31 -3.94 -0.06 8.38
C LEU A 31 -2.59 0.41 7.84
N VAL A 32 -1.50 -0.21 8.28
CA VAL A 32 -0.15 0.09 7.79
C VAL A 32 -0.02 -0.31 6.31
N TYR A 33 -0.64 -1.43 5.93
CA TYR A 33 -0.75 -1.85 4.53
C TYR A 33 -1.52 -0.81 3.70
N ALA A 34 -2.64 -0.29 4.23
CA ALA A 34 -3.43 0.75 3.57
C ALA A 34 -2.59 2.03 3.32
N LEU A 35 -1.75 2.42 4.29
CA LEU A 35 -0.85 3.57 4.15
C LEU A 35 0.19 3.34 3.05
N GLY A 36 0.82 2.16 3.01
CA GLY A 36 1.76 1.79 1.95
C GLY A 36 1.13 1.84 0.55
N CYS A 37 -0.06 1.26 0.39
CA CYS A 37 -0.81 1.34 -0.87
C CYS A 37 -1.20 2.78 -1.24
N SER A 38 -1.52 3.63 -0.27
CA SER A 38 -1.89 5.03 -0.52
C SER A 38 -0.72 5.83 -1.10
N ILE A 39 0.51 5.58 -0.65
CA ILE A 39 1.73 6.17 -1.22
C ILE A 39 1.88 5.74 -2.68
N TRP A 40 1.65 4.46 -2.98
CA TRP A 40 1.70 3.93 -4.34
C TRP A 40 0.60 4.45 -5.26
N ILE A 41 -0.58 4.81 -4.74
CA ILE A 41 -1.64 5.51 -5.52
C ILE A 41 -1.10 6.85 -6.01
N VAL A 42 -0.52 7.66 -5.12
CA VAL A 42 0.02 8.98 -5.47
C VAL A 42 1.14 8.87 -6.49
N LEU A 43 2.04 7.90 -6.31
CA LEU A 43 3.13 7.63 -7.25
C LEU A 43 2.59 7.17 -8.62
N SER A 44 1.63 6.26 -8.64
CA SER A 44 1.02 5.73 -9.87
C SER A 44 0.31 6.81 -10.67
N ILE A 45 -0.41 7.73 -10.01
CA ILE A 45 -1.05 8.88 -10.66
C ILE A 45 0.01 9.83 -11.23
N SER A 46 1.11 10.06 -10.49
CA SER A 46 2.19 10.96 -10.90
C SER A 46 2.92 10.51 -12.17
N VAL A 47 2.95 9.20 -12.44
CA VAL A 47 3.55 8.62 -13.66
C VAL A 47 2.51 8.29 -14.74
N GLY A 48 1.24 8.66 -14.55
CA GLY A 48 0.15 8.36 -15.50
C GLY A 48 -0.28 6.89 -15.56
N PHE A 49 0.15 6.07 -14.59
CA PHE A 49 -0.19 4.65 -14.51
C PHE A 49 -1.50 4.43 -13.74
N TYR A 50 -2.63 4.81 -14.35
CA TYR A 50 -3.94 4.77 -13.72
C TYR A 50 -4.39 3.37 -13.30
N PHE A 51 -4.00 2.33 -14.05
CA PHE A 51 -4.31 0.95 -13.69
C PHE A 51 -3.71 0.56 -12.33
N GLY A 52 -2.44 0.92 -12.09
CA GLY A 52 -1.79 0.70 -10.79
C GLY A 52 -2.46 1.47 -9.65
N ALA A 53 -2.93 2.70 -9.92
CA ALA A 53 -3.69 3.48 -8.94
C ALA A 53 -5.00 2.77 -8.56
N ILE A 54 -5.77 2.27 -9.53
CA ILE A 54 -7.03 1.54 -9.27
C ILE A 54 -6.78 0.27 -8.47
N MET A 55 -5.76 -0.51 -8.83
CA MET A 55 -5.40 -1.73 -8.10
C MET A 55 -5.06 -1.44 -6.63
N ASN A 56 -4.32 -0.36 -6.37
CA ASN A 56 -4.00 0.05 -5.00
C ASN A 56 -5.23 0.59 -4.25
N ILE A 57 -6.17 1.28 -4.91
CA ILE A 57 -7.44 1.69 -4.30
C ILE A 57 -8.24 0.47 -3.82
N VAL A 58 -8.34 -0.56 -4.66
CA VAL A 58 -9.01 -1.82 -4.29
C VAL A 58 -8.31 -2.48 -3.09
N ALA A 59 -6.97 -2.50 -3.10
CA ALA A 59 -6.19 -3.03 -1.99
C ALA A 59 -6.43 -2.28 -0.67
N VAL A 60 -6.54 -0.94 -0.72
CA VAL A 60 -6.91 -0.10 0.44
C VAL A 60 -8.29 -0.48 0.96
N ILE A 61 -9.30 -0.62 0.10
CA ILE A 61 -10.66 -1.00 0.51
C ILE A 61 -10.66 -2.38 1.21
N ILE A 62 -9.97 -3.36 0.63
CA ILE A 62 -9.84 -4.71 1.21
C ILE A 62 -9.18 -4.63 2.59
N SER A 63 -8.10 -3.87 2.72
CA SER A 63 -7.37 -3.72 3.97
C SER A 63 -8.23 -3.12 5.09
N ILE A 64 -9.00 -2.07 4.79
CA ILE A 64 -9.92 -1.42 5.73
C ILE A 64 -11.05 -2.38 6.12
N LYS A 65 -11.59 -3.14 5.16
CA LYS A 65 -12.62 -4.15 5.41
C LYS A 65 -12.11 -5.25 6.34
N ASN A 66 -10.90 -5.74 6.12
CA ASN A 66 -10.27 -6.78 6.94
C ASN A 66 -9.90 -6.28 8.34
N TRP A 67 -9.50 -5.02 8.47
CA TRP A 67 -9.32 -4.37 9.76
C TRP A 67 -10.64 -4.28 10.55
N ARG A 68 -11.75 -3.92 9.88
CA ARG A 68 -13.07 -3.77 10.52
C ARG A 68 -13.75 -5.08 10.90
N ARG A 69 -13.59 -6.16 10.13
CA ARG A 69 -14.19 -7.48 10.37
C ARG A 69 -13.72 -8.18 11.65
N GLY A 70 -12.83 -7.56 12.42
CA GLY A 70 -12.32 -8.08 13.67
C GLY A 70 -12.87 -7.45 14.94
N LYS A 71 -13.92 -6.64 14.84
CA LYS A 71 -14.79 -6.25 15.95
C LYS A 71 -15.95 -7.22 16.05
#